data_AF-A0A4E0QBZ0-F1
#
_entry.id   AF-A0A4E0QBZ0-F1
#
_cell.length_a   1.000
_cell.length_b   1.000
_cell.length_c   1.000
_cell.angle_alpha   90.00
_cell.angle_beta   90.00
_cell.angle_gamma   90.00
#
_symmetry.space_group_name_H-M   'P 1'
#
loop_
_entity.id
_entity.type
_entity.pdbx_description
1 polymer ?
#
loop_
_entity_poly.entity_id
_entity_poly.type
_entity_poly.pdbx_seq_one_letter_code
_entity_poly.pdbx_strand_id
1 'polypeptide(L)'
;MADCDLCGVALPTLVPVKVYKPGFADSYPQGMWQGLCEQCVSAAIKANQESTGTGTTGTCQLCGSAERLFDVHISRPSFSKGAEGDTVHICKRCLNSIEQAKVEWDRDKATHPHEHITD
;
A
#
# COMPACT_ATOMS: atom_id res chain seq x y z
N MET A 1 -6.72 7.79 -14.26
CA MET A 1 -6.83 6.63 -13.34
C MET A 1 -5.42 6.14 -13.08
N ALA A 2 -5.14 5.69 -11.86
CA ALA A 2 -3.86 5.11 -11.48
C ALA A 2 -4.09 3.69 -10.94
N ASP A 3 -3.11 2.83 -11.13
CA ASP A 3 -3.18 1.44 -10.68
C ASP A 3 -2.65 1.33 -9.25
N CYS A 4 -3.31 0.51 -8.44
CA CYS A 4 -2.82 0.16 -7.11
C CYS A 4 -1.52 -0.64 -7.22
N ASP A 5 -0.44 -0.16 -6.61
CA ASP A 5 0.88 -0.80 -6.68
C ASP A 5 0.95 -2.20 -6.02
N LEU A 6 -0.09 -2.62 -5.27
CA LEU A 6 -0.19 -3.96 -4.69
C LEU A 6 -1.09 -4.90 -5.48
N CYS A 7 -2.37 -4.56 -5.66
CA CYS A 7 -3.34 -5.46 -6.29
C CYS A 7 -3.58 -5.19 -7.78
N GLY A 8 -3.12 -4.06 -8.32
CA GLY A 8 -3.30 -3.69 -9.73
C GLY A 8 -4.68 -3.15 -10.08
N VAL A 9 -5.57 -2.90 -9.10
CA VAL A 9 -6.87 -2.27 -9.39
C VAL A 9 -6.68 -0.82 -9.84
N ALA A 10 -7.31 -0.45 -10.95
CA ALA A 10 -7.32 0.91 -11.46
C ALA A 10 -8.42 1.74 -10.79
N LEU A 11 -8.06 2.80 -10.07
CA LEU A 11 -9.00 3.69 -9.39
C LEU A 11 -8.73 5.16 -9.74
N PRO A 12 -9.73 6.05 -9.65
CA PRO A 12 -9.51 7.49 -9.81
C PRO A 12 -8.64 8.07 -8.69
N THR A 13 -8.73 7.48 -7.49
CA THR A 13 -8.05 7.98 -6.29
C THR A 13 -7.39 6.82 -5.54
N LEU A 14 -6.13 7.02 -5.16
CA LEU A 14 -5.33 6.10 -4.36
C LEU A 14 -4.73 6.84 -3.16
N VAL A 15 -4.46 6.12 -2.08
CA VAL A 15 -3.74 6.63 -0.92
C VAL A 15 -2.24 6.72 -1.29
N PRO A 16 -1.63 7.92 -1.26
CA PRO A 16 -0.22 8.07 -1.55
C PRO A 16 0.61 7.61 -0.35
N VAL A 17 1.46 6.61 -0.56
CA VAL A 17 2.36 6.05 0.45
C VAL A 17 3.80 6.30 0.04
N LYS A 18 4.56 7.01 0.88
CA LYS A 18 5.98 7.23 0.64
C LYS A 18 6.79 6.04 1.15
N VAL A 19 7.57 5.42 0.26
CA VAL A 19 8.41 4.25 0.60
C VAL A 19 9.86 4.45 0.16
N TYR A 20 10.80 4.00 0.97
CA TYR A 20 12.22 4.00 0.60
C TYR A 20 12.53 2.79 -0.28
N LYS A 21 12.82 3.00 -1.57
CA LYS A 21 13.20 1.93 -2.51
C LYS A 21 14.73 1.86 -2.66
N PRO A 22 15.43 0.85 -2.10
CA PRO A 22 16.89 0.81 -2.09
C PRO A 22 17.53 0.86 -3.48
N GLY A 23 16.92 0.20 -4.47
CA GLY A 23 17.41 0.22 -5.86
C GLY A 23 17.35 1.59 -6.54
N PHE A 24 16.69 2.57 -5.92
CA PHE A 24 16.54 3.93 -6.42
C PHE A 24 17.08 4.99 -5.44
N ALA A 25 17.83 4.58 -4.41
CA ALA A 25 18.27 5.47 -3.34
C ALA A 25 19.13 6.65 -3.83
N ASP A 26 19.93 6.45 -4.86
CA ASP A 26 20.81 7.49 -5.42
C ASP A 26 20.02 8.61 -6.12
N SER A 27 18.91 8.25 -6.78
CA SER A 27 18.05 9.21 -7.48
C SER A 27 16.93 9.77 -6.60
N TYR A 28 16.45 8.97 -5.66
CA TYR A 28 15.32 9.30 -4.78
C TYR A 28 15.66 9.00 -3.31
N PRO A 29 16.59 9.75 -2.71
CA PRO A 29 17.05 9.49 -1.33
C PRO A 29 15.94 9.67 -0.30
N GLN A 30 14.92 10.48 -0.61
CA GLN A 30 13.76 10.73 0.25
C GLN A 30 12.66 9.66 0.11
N GLY A 31 12.88 8.64 -0.72
CA GLY A 31 11.87 7.64 -1.09
C GLY A 31 11.01 8.05 -2.28
N MET A 32 10.17 7.12 -2.71
CA MET A 32 9.26 7.24 -3.84
C MET A 32 7.81 7.12 -3.37
N TRP A 33 6.90 7.79 -4.07
CA TRP A 33 5.47 7.65 -3.83
C TRP A 33 4.92 6.40 -4.52
N GLN A 34 4.07 5.68 -3.82
CA GLN A 34 3.30 4.54 -4.32
C GLN A 34 1.82 4.83 -4.08
N GLY A 35 0.95 4.43 -5.01
CA GLY A 35 -0.49 4.58 -4.90
C GLY A 35 -1.13 3.27 -4.46
N LEU A 36 -1.77 3.25 -3.28
CA LEU A 36 -2.47 2.07 -2.79
C LEU A 36 -3.98 2.30 -2.71
N CYS A 37 -4.78 1.32 -3.11
CA CYS A 37 -6.22 1.37 -2.87
C CYS A 37 -6.54 1.19 -1.39
N GLU A 38 -7.68 1.72 -0.92
CA GLU A 38 -8.06 1.67 0.51
C GLU A 38 -8.15 0.24 1.06
N GLN A 39 -8.52 -0.73 0.21
CA GLN A 39 -8.58 -2.14 0.59
C GLN A 39 -7.18 -2.71 0.89
N CYS A 40 -6.19 -2.41 0.03
CA CYS A 40 -4.81 -2.84 0.27
C CYS A 40 -4.19 -2.15 1.49
N VAL A 41 -4.52 -0.86 1.70
CA VAL A 41 -4.10 -0.12 2.90
C VAL A 41 -4.68 -0.77 4.16
N SER A 42 -5.97 -1.09 4.16
CA SER A 42 -6.65 -1.71 5.30
C SER A 42 -6.09 -3.11 5.60
N ALA A 43 -5.83 -3.90 4.56
CA ALA A 43 -5.20 -5.22 4.69
C ALA A 43 -3.79 -5.12 5.30
N ALA A 44 -2.98 -4.15 4.83
CA ALA A 44 -1.64 -3.93 5.34
C ALA A 44 -1.63 -3.48 6.81
N ILE A 45 -2.55 -2.57 7.20
CA ILE A 45 -2.69 -2.14 8.60
C ILE A 45 -3.07 -3.32 9.50
N LYS A 46 -4.04 -4.14 9.07
CA LYS A 46 -4.44 -5.34 9.79
C LYS A 46 -3.25 -6.29 9.97
N ALA A 47 -2.51 -6.57 8.90
CA ALA A 47 -1.30 -7.38 8.97
C ALA A 47 -0.23 -6.77 9.90
N ASN A 48 -0.10 -5.44 9.93
CA ASN A 48 0.82 -4.74 10.82
C ASN A 48 0.46 -4.96 12.31
N GLN A 49 -0.83 -4.95 12.63
CA GLN A 49 -1.35 -5.14 13.99
C GLN A 49 -1.29 -6.60 14.43
N GLU A 50 -1.55 -7.54 13.51
CA GLU A 50 -1.54 -8.99 13.78
C GLU A 50 -0.13 -9.60 13.74
N SER A 51 0.87 -8.84 13.28
CA SER A 51 2.27 -9.29 13.18
C SER A 51 2.90 -9.55 14.55
N THR A 52 2.69 -10.75 15.07
CA THR A 52 3.18 -11.24 16.38
C THR A 52 4.34 -12.25 16.26
N GLY A 53 4.81 -12.57 15.04
CA GLY A 53 5.72 -13.69 14.78
C GLY A 53 6.83 -13.46 13.74
N THR A 54 7.64 -14.50 13.54
CA THR A 54 8.80 -14.55 12.65
C THR A 54 8.38 -14.44 11.18
N GLY A 55 8.46 -13.23 10.64
CA GLY A 55 8.25 -13.00 9.21
C GLY A 55 9.18 -13.83 8.31
N THR A 56 8.80 -14.00 7.06
CA THR A 56 9.58 -14.71 6.04
C THR A 56 10.74 -13.82 5.55
N THR A 57 11.86 -14.41 5.15
CA THR A 57 12.95 -13.64 4.52
C THR A 57 12.70 -13.60 3.02
N GLY A 58 12.71 -12.40 2.43
CA GLY A 58 12.48 -12.25 1.00
C GLY A 58 12.63 -10.81 0.55
N THR A 59 12.15 -10.53 -0.67
CA THR A 59 12.11 -9.16 -1.21
C THR A 59 10.73 -8.54 -0.97
N CYS A 60 10.72 -7.38 -0.31
CA CYS A 60 9.50 -6.60 -0.06
C CYS A 60 8.86 -6.19 -1.39
N GLN A 61 7.61 -6.54 -1.61
CA GLN A 61 6.93 -6.26 -2.88
C GLN A 61 6.57 -4.79 -3.08
N LEU A 62 6.62 -3.95 -2.03
CA LEU A 62 6.35 -2.52 -2.16
C LEU A 62 7.62 -1.69 -2.41
N CYS A 63 8.71 -1.99 -1.69
CA CYS A 63 9.93 -1.19 -1.79
C CYS A 63 11.15 -1.90 -2.39
N GLY A 64 11.10 -3.22 -2.58
CA GLY A 64 12.19 -4.00 -3.16
C GLY A 64 13.36 -4.27 -2.22
N SER A 65 13.26 -3.96 -0.93
CA SER A 65 14.29 -4.32 0.05
C SER A 65 14.28 -5.82 0.37
N ALA A 66 15.46 -6.41 0.55
CA ALA A 66 15.61 -7.76 1.05
C ALA A 66 15.66 -7.75 2.59
N GLU A 67 14.58 -8.16 3.25
CA GLU A 67 14.48 -8.15 4.73
C GLU A 67 13.37 -9.10 5.22
N ARG A 68 13.02 -9.01 6.51
CA ARG A 68 11.92 -9.77 7.10
C ARG A 68 10.58 -9.19 6.64
N LEU A 69 9.73 -10.05 6.09
CA LEU A 69 8.45 -9.71 5.47
C LEU A 69 7.28 -10.33 6.24
N PHE A 70 6.13 -9.69 6.10
CA PHE A 70 4.88 -10.10 6.71
C PHE A 70 3.84 -10.30 5.60
N ASP A 71 3.00 -11.31 5.79
CA ASP A 71 1.97 -11.68 4.84
C ASP A 71 0.81 -10.69 4.94
N VAL A 72 0.46 -10.10 3.80
CA VAL A 72 -0.68 -9.21 3.64
C VAL A 72 -1.61 -9.85 2.64
N HIS A 73 -2.77 -10.29 3.10
CA HIS A 73 -3.77 -10.88 2.23
C HIS A 73 -4.57 -9.79 1.51
N ILE A 74 -4.49 -9.78 0.18
CA ILE A 74 -5.14 -8.82 -0.70
C ILE A 74 -6.11 -9.52 -1.66
N SER A 75 -6.90 -8.74 -2.37
CA SER A 75 -7.79 -9.21 -3.43
C SER A 75 -7.34 -8.60 -4.75
N ARG A 76 -6.99 -9.43 -5.73
CA ARG A 76 -6.64 -9.01 -7.09
C ARG A 76 -7.86 -9.08 -8.02
N PRO A 77 -8.06 -8.09 -8.90
CA PRO A 77 -9.08 -8.19 -9.93
C PRO A 77 -8.77 -9.34 -10.89
N SER A 78 -9.79 -10.12 -11.25
CA SER A 78 -9.69 -11.26 -12.15
C SER A 78 -10.78 -11.19 -13.21
N PHE A 79 -10.39 -11.26 -14.48
CA PHE A 79 -11.34 -11.23 -15.60
C PHE A 79 -12.34 -12.40 -15.56
N SER A 80 -11.93 -13.56 -15.05
CA SER A 80 -12.76 -14.77 -15.03
C SER A 80 -13.54 -14.96 -13.73
N LYS A 81 -12.98 -14.51 -12.59
CA LYS A 81 -13.55 -14.76 -11.24
C LYS A 81 -14.08 -13.50 -10.56
N GLY A 82 -13.97 -12.34 -11.21
CA GLY A 82 -14.23 -11.03 -10.61
C GLY A 82 -13.09 -10.57 -9.72
N ALA A 83 -12.82 -11.32 -8.65
CA ALA A 83 -11.69 -11.10 -7.75
C ALA A 83 -11.14 -12.41 -7.18
N GLU A 84 -9.83 -12.48 -6.96
CA GLU A 84 -9.13 -13.64 -6.41
C GLU A 84 -8.21 -13.23 -5.27
N GLY A 85 -8.19 -14.01 -4.19
CA GLY A 85 -7.32 -13.77 -3.05
C GLY A 85 -5.85 -14.01 -3.41
N ASP A 86 -4.98 -13.12 -2.96
CA ASP A 86 -3.54 -13.21 -3.13
C ASP A 86 -2.83 -12.80 -1.83
N THR A 87 -1.57 -13.21 -1.66
CA THR A 87 -0.75 -12.82 -0.52
C THR A 87 0.47 -12.06 -1.02
N VAL A 88 0.64 -10.84 -0.49
CA VAL A 88 1.84 -10.04 -0.73
C VAL A 88 2.71 -9.96 0.51
N HIS A 89 4.02 -9.97 0.32
CA HIS A 89 5.00 -9.96 1.40
C HIS A 89 5.62 -8.58 1.54
N ILE A 90 5.33 -7.91 2.66
CA ILE A 90 5.69 -6.51 2.91
C ILE A 90 6.57 -6.39 4.15
N CYS A 91 7.63 -5.58 4.09
CA CYS A 91 8.50 -5.35 5.24
C CYS A 91 7.85 -4.45 6.30
N LYS A 92 8.30 -4.56 7.56
CA LYS A 92 7.76 -3.75 8.68
C LYS A 92 7.82 -2.24 8.42
N ARG A 93 8.89 -1.76 7.76
CA ARG A 93 9.06 -0.34 7.41
C ARG A 93 7.94 0.14 6.50
N CYS A 94 7.65 -0.61 5.44
CA CYS A 94 6.55 -0.29 4.53
C CYS A 94 5.19 -0.36 5.21
N LEU A 95 4.95 -1.35 6.07
CA LEU A 95 3.70 -1.43 6.83
C LEU A 95 3.46 -0.18 7.70
N ASN A 96 4.50 0.29 8.40
CA ASN A 96 4.41 1.51 9.20
C ASN A 96 4.16 2.76 8.32
N SER A 97 4.81 2.85 7.16
CA SER A 97 4.57 3.95 6.21
C SER A 97 3.14 3.96 5.68
N ILE A 98 2.55 2.79 5.43
CA ILE A 98 1.15 2.66 5.00
C ILE A 98 0.19 3.14 6.10
N GLU A 99 0.43 2.76 7.35
CA GLU A 99 -0.38 3.20 8.50
C GLU A 99 -0.31 4.72 8.70
N GLN A 100 0.89 5.30 8.62
CA GLN A 100 1.08 6.76 8.67
C GLN A 100 0.35 7.48 7.53
N ALA A 101 0.51 6.98 6.30
CA ALA A 101 -0.14 7.56 5.13
C ALA A 101 -1.67 7.52 5.24
N LYS A 102 -2.25 6.46 5.83
CA LYS A 102 -3.71 6.39 6.06
C LYS A 102 -4.19 7.48 7.00
N VAL A 103 -3.46 7.73 8.09
CA VAL A 103 -3.80 8.78 9.06
C VAL A 103 -3.74 10.16 8.42
N GLU A 104 -2.72 10.43 7.60
CA GLU A 104 -2.59 11.69 6.85
C GLU A 104 -3.73 11.84 5.83
N TRP A 105 -3.97 10.80 5.05
CA TRP A 105 -5.03 10.76 4.04
C TRP A 105 -6.43 11.00 4.62
N ASP A 106 -6.74 10.39 5.77
CA ASP A 106 -8.04 10.57 6.43
C ASP A 106 -8.22 12.00 6.95
N ARG A 107 -7.13 12.61 7.45
CA ARG A 107 -7.13 14.01 7.87
C ARG A 107 -7.36 14.94 6.68
N ASP A 108 -6.71 14.67 5.55
CA ASP A 108 -6.85 15.48 4.34
C ASP A 108 -8.25 15.37 3.76
N LYS A 109 -8.82 14.15 3.71
CA LYS A 109 -10.23 13.93 3.31
C LYS A 109 -11.22 14.66 4.20
N ALA A 110 -10.96 14.72 5.51
CA ALA A 110 -11.84 15.41 6.46
C ALA A 110 -11.76 16.94 6.34
N THR A 111 -10.62 17.49 5.89
CA THR A 111 -10.40 18.94 5.77
C THR A 111 -10.78 19.50 4.41
N HIS A 112 -10.80 18.67 3.36
CA HIS A 112 -11.16 19.07 1.99
C HIS A 112 -12.30 18.19 1.46
N PRO A 113 -13.54 18.30 1.98
CA PRO A 113 -14.69 17.69 1.33
C PRO A 113 -14.82 18.33 -0.06
N HIS A 114 -14.61 17.54 -1.10
CA HIS A 114 -14.81 18.00 -2.47
C HIS A 114 -16.26 18.45 -2.62
N GLU A 115 -16.49 19.77 -2.71
CA GLU A 115 -17.79 20.32 -3.03
C GLU A 115 -18.21 19.76 -4.39
N HIS A 116 -19.26 18.94 -4.39
CA HIS A 116 -19.94 18.56 -5.61
C HIS A 116 -20.59 19.82 -6.17
N ILE A 117 -20.00 20.38 -7.23
CA ILE A 117 -20.69 21.35 -8.09
C ILE A 117 -21.88 20.59 -8.70
N THR A 118 -23.06 20.83 -8.17
CA THR A 118 -24.32 20.45 -8.80
C THR A 118 -24.66 21.53 -9.83
N ASP A 119 -24.62 21.18 -11.12
CA ASP A 119 -25.28 21.93 -12.20
C ASP A 119 -26.74 21.47 -12.32
#